data_AF-A0AAU3UFT3-F1
#
_entry.id   AF-A0AAU3UFT3-F1
#
_cell.length_a   1.000
_cell.length_b   1.000
_cell.length_c   1.000
_cell.angle_alpha   90.00
_cell.angle_beta   90.00
_cell.angle_gamma   90.00
#
_symmetry.space_group_name_H-M   'P 1'
#
loop_
_entity.id
_entity.type
_entity.pdbx_description
1 polymer ?
#
loop_
_entity_poly.entity_id
_entity_poly.type
_entity_poly.pdbx_seq_one_letter_code
_entity_poly.pdbx_strand_id
1 'polypeptide(L)'
;MNNRLLEVAGPPALIFMWSSAFIAGIIGVGTAPPMLVLFARFAIAGLVLIAYALIVRAPWPHGRLLAHTAVAGLLMQIVQFGAFYTAMHEHVTAAVISLMQGLSPVVIAVFAGVLGESVSKVQWLGFGVGGVGVALAVLDHRSTFSVLGLLLCVVGLAGLSLGTVYQKHFTPGVDPRTATAVHVSVSAPFAGAFALAGGNFHIADPARFGGAMVWMVLVNSIGAFLLLNTMLQRWDTTRVSRFFFAIPAVTAVMAWLVIDQPLHALTIAGLGVGLVGLVLASRRPAAPELGVAPQPAVRERVAAA
;
A
#
# COMPACT_ATOMS: atom_id res chain seq x y z
N MET A 1 9.33 15.41 -17.50
CA MET A 1 7.91 15.06 -17.74
C MET A 1 7.09 16.35 -17.82
N ASN A 2 6.43 16.61 -18.94
CA ASN A 2 5.59 17.81 -19.12
C ASN A 2 4.43 17.79 -18.12
N ASN A 3 4.09 18.95 -17.51
CA ASN A 3 3.00 19.04 -16.52
C ASN A 3 1.69 18.43 -17.03
N ARG A 4 1.35 18.71 -18.30
CA ARG A 4 0.15 18.18 -18.96
C ARG A 4 0.16 16.66 -19.11
N LEU A 5 1.31 16.05 -19.35
CA LEU A 5 1.42 14.59 -19.50
C LEU A 5 1.27 13.89 -18.14
N LEU A 6 1.82 14.46 -17.08
CA LEU A 6 1.62 13.94 -15.72
C LEU A 6 0.15 14.06 -15.27
N GLU A 7 -0.51 15.17 -15.60
CA GLU A 7 -1.92 15.39 -15.26
C GLU A 7 -2.86 14.38 -15.93
N VAL A 8 -2.61 14.05 -17.21
CA VAL A 8 -3.48 13.16 -17.98
C VAL A 8 -3.10 11.68 -17.77
N ALA A 9 -1.81 11.34 -17.87
CA ALA A 9 -1.36 9.95 -17.86
C ALA A 9 -0.93 9.44 -16.48
N GLY A 10 -0.57 10.33 -15.54
CA GLY A 10 -0.09 9.96 -14.21
C GLY A 10 -1.11 9.14 -13.39
N PRO A 11 -2.35 9.62 -13.20
CA PRO A 11 -3.36 8.89 -12.44
C PRO A 11 -3.67 7.49 -13.00
N PRO A 12 -4.01 7.31 -14.30
CA PRO A 12 -4.30 5.98 -14.83
C PRO A 12 -3.07 5.06 -14.79
N ALA A 13 -1.86 5.59 -15.05
CA ALA A 13 -0.64 4.80 -14.92
C ALA A 13 -0.41 4.34 -13.47
N LEU A 14 -0.59 5.22 -12.48
CA LEU A 14 -0.44 4.86 -11.07
C LEU A 14 -1.45 3.76 -10.68
N ILE A 15 -2.72 3.94 -11.04
CA ILE A 15 -3.79 2.96 -10.74
C ILE A 15 -3.48 1.61 -11.40
N PHE A 16 -3.06 1.61 -12.67
CA PHE A 16 -2.71 0.39 -13.40
C PHE A 16 -1.49 -0.30 -12.77
N MET A 17 -0.40 0.43 -12.53
CA MET A 17 0.83 -0.13 -11.96
C MET A 17 0.54 -0.72 -10.57
N TRP A 18 -0.21 0.00 -9.74
CA TRP A 18 -0.56 -0.49 -8.40
C TRP A 18 -1.47 -1.72 -8.43
N SER A 19 -2.50 -1.70 -9.29
CA SER A 19 -3.42 -2.84 -9.45
C SER A 19 -2.69 -4.07 -10.02
N SER A 20 -1.76 -3.86 -10.93
CA SER A 20 -0.94 -4.93 -11.52
C SER A 20 -0.05 -5.64 -10.50
N ALA A 21 0.23 -5.02 -9.35
CA ALA A 21 1.03 -5.63 -8.29
C ALA A 21 0.37 -6.87 -7.68
N PHE A 22 -0.96 -6.88 -7.55
CA PHE A 22 -1.69 -8.05 -7.07
C PHE A 22 -1.67 -9.19 -8.10
N ILE A 23 -1.80 -8.84 -9.38
CA ILE A 23 -1.78 -9.81 -10.49
C ILE A 23 -0.41 -10.47 -10.60
N ALA A 24 0.65 -9.65 -10.64
CA ALA A 24 2.02 -10.15 -10.62
C ALA A 24 2.26 -10.99 -9.36
N GLY A 25 1.75 -10.57 -8.20
CA GLY A 25 1.80 -11.30 -6.93
C GLY A 25 1.29 -12.73 -7.06
N ILE A 26 0.07 -12.90 -7.56
CA ILE A 26 -0.54 -14.21 -7.79
C ILE A 26 0.26 -15.04 -8.80
N ILE A 27 0.71 -14.45 -9.90
CA ILE A 27 1.54 -15.15 -10.89
C ILE A 27 2.84 -15.64 -10.25
N GLY A 28 3.52 -14.79 -9.47
CA GLY A 28 4.77 -15.15 -8.80
C GLY A 28 4.57 -16.28 -7.80
N VAL A 29 3.58 -16.16 -6.91
CA VAL A 29 3.25 -17.18 -5.89
C VAL A 29 2.76 -18.48 -6.51
N GLY A 30 2.11 -18.43 -7.68
CA GLY A 30 1.73 -19.63 -8.43
C GLY A 30 2.91 -20.38 -9.05
N THR A 31 4.11 -19.80 -9.06
CA THR A 31 5.33 -20.40 -9.63
C THR A 31 6.38 -20.77 -8.61
N ALA A 32 6.35 -20.16 -7.42
CA ALA A 32 7.33 -20.38 -6.36
C ALA A 32 6.74 -20.05 -4.97
N PRO A 33 7.29 -20.61 -3.88
CA PRO A 33 6.84 -20.32 -2.53
C PRO A 33 6.81 -18.83 -2.18
N PRO A 34 5.80 -18.33 -1.44
CA PRO A 34 5.60 -16.91 -1.16
C PRO A 34 6.85 -16.17 -0.67
N MET A 35 7.53 -16.75 0.32
CA MET A 35 8.71 -16.12 0.92
C MET A 35 9.90 -16.07 -0.04
N LEU A 36 10.02 -17.05 -0.95
CA LEU A 36 11.05 -17.04 -1.99
C LEU A 36 10.78 -15.93 -3.00
N VAL A 37 9.53 -15.75 -3.43
CA VAL A 37 9.13 -14.65 -4.33
C VAL A 37 9.46 -13.30 -3.67
N LEU A 38 9.14 -13.13 -2.38
CA LEU A 38 9.44 -11.89 -1.65
C LEU A 38 10.93 -11.67 -1.46
N PHE A 39 11.70 -12.71 -1.12
CA PHE A 39 13.15 -12.63 -1.02
C PHE A 39 13.77 -12.12 -2.31
N ALA A 40 13.45 -12.78 -3.44
CA ALA A 40 13.95 -12.38 -4.75
C ALA A 40 13.53 -10.95 -5.10
N ARG A 41 12.25 -10.60 -4.90
CA ARG A 41 11.73 -9.25 -5.17
C ARG A 41 12.44 -8.19 -4.35
N PHE A 42 12.57 -8.39 -3.04
CA PHE A 42 13.15 -7.41 -2.12
C PHE A 42 14.66 -7.30 -2.28
N ALA A 43 15.36 -8.41 -2.54
CA ALA A 43 16.80 -8.38 -2.82
C ALA A 43 17.09 -7.58 -4.09
N ILE A 44 16.40 -7.89 -5.19
CA ILE A 44 16.63 -7.20 -6.47
C ILE A 44 16.18 -5.74 -6.37
N ALA A 45 14.95 -5.47 -5.89
CA ALA A 45 14.45 -4.11 -5.76
C ALA A 45 15.28 -3.27 -4.77
N GLY A 46 15.75 -3.88 -3.68
CA GLY A 46 16.62 -3.22 -2.70
C GLY A 46 17.94 -2.78 -3.31
N LEU A 47 18.62 -3.66 -4.05
CA LEU A 47 19.85 -3.31 -4.77
C LEU A 47 19.62 -2.15 -5.75
N VAL A 48 18.55 -2.21 -6.54
CA VAL A 48 18.25 -1.17 -7.53
C VAL A 48 17.87 0.16 -6.87
N LEU A 49 17.06 0.13 -5.80
CA LEU A 49 16.64 1.34 -5.08
C LEU A 49 17.79 1.96 -4.27
N ILE A 50 18.68 1.16 -3.69
CA ILE A 50 19.92 1.65 -3.07
C ILE A 50 20.78 2.33 -4.15
N ALA A 51 21.03 1.66 -5.28
CA ALA A 51 21.82 2.23 -6.38
C ALA A 51 21.21 3.55 -6.88
N TYR A 52 19.90 3.59 -7.10
CA TYR A 52 19.17 4.80 -7.46
C TYR A 52 19.36 5.91 -6.42
N ALA A 53 19.15 5.61 -5.13
CA ALA A 53 19.29 6.58 -4.05
C ALA A 53 20.71 7.15 -3.93
N LEU A 54 21.73 6.33 -4.19
CA LEU A 54 23.14 6.76 -4.25
C LEU A 54 23.42 7.66 -5.46
N ILE A 55 22.91 7.30 -6.65
CA ILE A 55 23.08 8.08 -7.89
C ILE A 55 22.45 9.48 -7.74
N VAL A 56 21.24 9.57 -7.18
CA VAL A 56 20.56 10.86 -6.96
C VAL A 56 21.02 11.58 -5.69
N ARG A 57 21.99 11.01 -4.96
CA ARG A 57 22.54 11.55 -3.71
C ARG A 57 21.47 11.91 -2.68
N ALA A 58 20.47 11.05 -2.54
CA ALA A 58 19.40 11.25 -1.56
C ALA A 58 19.96 11.16 -0.12
N PRO A 59 19.42 11.94 0.84
CA PRO A 59 19.90 11.93 2.22
C PRO A 59 19.48 10.63 2.92
N TRP A 60 20.44 9.96 3.56
CA TRP A 60 20.23 8.70 4.26
C TRP A 60 19.93 8.92 5.75
N PRO A 61 19.01 8.13 6.34
CA PRO A 61 18.85 8.13 7.79
C PRO A 61 20.06 7.45 8.45
N HIS A 62 20.46 7.93 9.63
CA HIS A 62 21.60 7.40 10.39
C HIS A 62 21.22 7.11 11.85
N GLY A 63 22.00 6.26 12.52
CA GLY A 63 21.86 5.94 13.94
C GLY A 63 20.46 5.43 14.30
N ARG A 64 19.84 6.02 15.33
CA ARG A 64 18.50 5.64 15.80
C ARG A 64 17.41 5.83 14.73
N LEU A 65 17.55 6.84 13.86
CA LEU A 65 16.57 7.09 12.81
C LEU A 65 16.57 5.96 11.76
N LEU A 66 17.75 5.41 11.45
CA LEU A 66 17.87 4.23 10.58
C LEU A 66 17.20 3.01 11.21
N ALA A 67 17.38 2.79 12.51
CA ALA A 67 16.74 1.68 13.23
C ALA A 67 15.20 1.81 13.19
N HIS A 68 14.65 3.00 13.46
CA HIS A 68 13.20 3.22 13.34
C HIS A 68 12.69 3.04 11.90
N THR A 69 13.46 3.48 10.90
CA THR A 69 13.13 3.28 9.49
C THR A 69 13.13 1.80 9.12
N ALA A 70 14.09 1.02 9.66
CA ALA A 70 14.14 -0.41 9.49
C ALA A 70 12.93 -1.11 10.10
N VAL A 71 12.51 -0.75 11.31
CA VAL A 71 11.30 -1.31 11.96
C VAL A 71 10.04 -1.00 11.14
N ALA A 72 9.87 0.25 10.70
CA ALA A 72 8.77 0.61 9.80
C ALA A 72 8.80 -0.23 8.52
N GLY A 73 9.99 -0.42 7.94
CA GLY A 73 10.22 -1.26 6.78
C GLY A 73 9.79 -2.72 6.97
N LEU A 74 10.17 -3.35 8.09
CA LEU A 74 9.78 -4.73 8.38
C LEU A 74 8.26 -4.89 8.52
N LEU A 75 7.58 -3.92 9.14
CA LEU A 75 6.12 -3.92 9.26
C LEU A 75 5.44 -3.73 7.88
N MET A 76 5.87 -2.72 7.13
CA MET A 76 5.27 -2.36 5.83
C MET A 76 5.66 -3.31 4.70
N GLN A 77 6.73 -4.09 4.83
CA GLN A 77 7.18 -4.99 3.78
C GLN A 77 7.02 -6.45 4.18
N ILE A 78 7.66 -6.89 5.27
CA ILE A 78 7.64 -8.31 5.64
C ILE A 78 6.31 -8.73 6.22
N VAL A 79 5.79 -8.01 7.23
CA VAL A 79 4.50 -8.38 7.81
C VAL A 79 3.39 -8.22 6.78
N GLN A 80 3.36 -7.08 6.07
CA GLN A 80 2.39 -6.82 5.02
C GLN A 80 2.44 -7.84 3.87
N PHE A 81 3.52 -7.84 3.10
CA PHE A 81 3.57 -8.66 1.88
C PHE A 81 3.79 -10.13 2.20
N GLY A 82 4.46 -10.46 3.31
CA GLY A 82 4.57 -11.85 3.78
C GLY A 82 3.19 -12.45 4.01
N ALA A 83 2.32 -11.74 4.72
CA ALA A 83 0.96 -12.21 4.95
C ALA A 83 0.12 -12.18 3.67
N PHE A 84 0.18 -11.12 2.85
CA PHE A 84 -0.60 -11.06 1.59
C PHE A 84 -0.18 -12.10 0.56
N TYR A 85 1.11 -12.34 0.35
CA TYR A 85 1.57 -13.37 -0.61
C TYR A 85 1.26 -14.77 -0.10
N THR A 86 1.31 -15.00 1.21
CA THR A 86 0.84 -16.26 1.80
C THR A 86 -0.67 -16.40 1.64
N ALA A 87 -1.45 -15.32 1.79
CA ALA A 87 -2.89 -15.34 1.52
C ALA A 87 -3.20 -15.64 0.04
N MET A 88 -2.40 -15.13 -0.90
CA MET A 88 -2.50 -15.48 -2.32
C MET A 88 -2.25 -16.98 -2.55
N HIS A 89 -1.29 -17.56 -1.82
CA HIS A 89 -1.01 -19.00 -1.86
C HIS A 89 -2.17 -19.82 -1.28
N GLU A 90 -2.85 -19.29 -0.26
CA GLU A 90 -4.11 -19.80 0.31
C GLU A 90 -5.34 -19.47 -0.54
N HIS A 91 -5.15 -19.21 -1.85
CA HIS A 91 -6.18 -18.98 -2.85
C HIS A 91 -7.10 -17.76 -2.63
N VAL A 92 -6.67 -16.78 -1.83
CA VAL A 92 -7.39 -15.51 -1.74
C VAL A 92 -7.19 -14.71 -3.03
N THR A 93 -8.29 -14.23 -3.62
CA THR A 93 -8.25 -13.52 -4.91
C THR A 93 -7.61 -12.14 -4.83
N ALA A 94 -7.08 -11.67 -5.96
CA ALA A 94 -6.44 -10.35 -6.04
C ALA A 94 -7.40 -9.22 -5.66
N ALA A 95 -8.67 -9.34 -6.08
CA ALA A 95 -9.73 -8.39 -5.74
C ALA A 95 -9.95 -8.28 -4.23
N VAL A 96 -10.03 -9.41 -3.51
CA VAL A 96 -10.22 -9.40 -2.05
C VAL A 96 -9.02 -8.79 -1.33
N ILE A 97 -7.79 -9.15 -1.69
CA ILE A 97 -6.58 -8.59 -1.06
C ILE A 97 -6.48 -7.08 -1.33
N SER A 98 -6.78 -6.64 -2.55
CA SER A 98 -6.77 -5.22 -2.90
C SER A 98 -7.85 -4.41 -2.16
N LEU A 99 -9.05 -4.97 -1.97
CA LEU A 99 -10.09 -4.40 -1.14
C LEU A 99 -9.64 -4.28 0.32
N MET A 100 -9.07 -5.35 0.87
CA MET A 100 -8.55 -5.35 2.24
C MET A 100 -7.47 -4.29 2.42
N GLN A 101 -6.51 -4.20 1.49
CA GLN A 101 -5.49 -3.15 1.51
C GLN A 101 -6.11 -1.75 1.39
N GLY A 102 -7.18 -1.60 0.61
CA GLY A 102 -7.97 -0.38 0.49
C GLY A 102 -8.56 0.10 1.83
N LEU A 103 -8.77 -0.80 2.79
CA LEU A 103 -9.19 -0.45 4.15
C LEU A 103 -8.05 0.01 5.06
N SER A 104 -6.81 0.11 4.58
CA SER A 104 -5.69 0.60 5.41
C SER A 104 -5.92 1.97 6.07
N PRO A 105 -6.58 2.97 5.44
CA PRO A 105 -6.84 4.25 6.12
C PRO A 105 -7.69 4.09 7.38
N VAL A 106 -8.58 3.10 7.39
CA VAL A 106 -9.42 2.76 8.54
C VAL A 106 -8.59 2.31 9.72
N VAL A 107 -7.75 1.31 9.46
CA VAL A 107 -6.93 0.67 10.49
C VAL A 107 -5.84 1.64 10.97
N ILE A 108 -5.28 2.45 10.07
CA ILE A 108 -4.38 3.56 10.41
C ILE A 108 -5.08 4.53 11.35
N ALA A 109 -6.32 4.96 11.06
CA ALA A 109 -7.06 5.89 11.91
C ALA A 109 -7.36 5.30 13.29
N VAL A 110 -7.66 4.00 13.38
CA VAL A 110 -7.85 3.30 14.66
C VAL A 110 -6.55 3.28 15.48
N PHE A 111 -5.42 2.91 14.86
CA PHE A 111 -4.12 2.92 15.55
C PHE A 111 -3.64 4.32 15.92
N ALA A 112 -3.92 5.32 15.07
CA ALA A 112 -3.66 6.72 15.38
C ALA A 112 -4.58 7.25 16.48
N GLY A 113 -5.80 6.73 16.61
CA GLY A 113 -6.71 7.08 17.71
C GLY A 113 -6.25 6.59 19.07
N VAL A 114 -5.54 5.45 19.12
CA VAL A 114 -4.82 5.01 20.34
C VAL A 114 -3.72 6.01 20.73
N LEU A 115 -3.20 6.78 19.76
CA LEU A 115 -2.24 7.87 19.97
C LEU A 115 -2.89 9.23 20.24
N GLY A 116 -4.22 9.28 20.43
CA GLY A 116 -4.96 10.50 20.78
C GLY A 116 -5.60 11.27 19.62
N GLU A 117 -5.54 10.76 18.38
CA GLU A 117 -6.27 11.36 17.24
C GLU A 117 -7.78 11.00 17.29
N SER A 118 -8.69 11.97 17.13
CA SER A 118 -10.14 11.69 17.17
C SER A 118 -10.68 11.20 15.82
N VAL A 119 -11.49 10.13 15.85
CA VAL A 119 -12.17 9.56 14.67
C VAL A 119 -13.64 9.98 14.67
N SER A 120 -14.13 10.53 13.57
CA SER A 120 -15.52 10.98 13.44
C SER A 120 -16.52 9.81 13.28
N LYS A 121 -17.79 10.05 13.62
CA LYS A 121 -18.88 9.06 13.44
C LYS A 121 -19.06 8.63 11.97
N VAL A 122 -18.85 9.55 11.04
CA VAL A 122 -18.95 9.27 9.59
C VAL A 122 -17.83 8.33 9.14
N GLN A 123 -16.64 8.47 9.72
CA GLN A 123 -15.52 7.58 9.44
C GLN A 123 -15.81 6.16 9.94
N TRP A 124 -16.32 6.02 11.18
CA TRP A 124 -16.78 4.73 11.71
C TRP A 124 -17.85 4.05 10.85
N LEU A 125 -18.82 4.82 10.34
CA LEU A 125 -19.81 4.32 9.38
C LEU A 125 -19.15 3.82 8.09
N GLY A 126 -18.24 4.61 7.52
CA GLY A 126 -17.48 4.21 6.34
C GLY A 126 -16.67 2.93 6.55
N PHE A 127 -16.08 2.75 7.74
CA PHE A 127 -15.35 1.55 8.12
C PHE A 127 -16.26 0.32 8.18
N GLY A 128 -17.43 0.45 8.80
CA GLY A 128 -18.44 -0.61 8.84
C GLY A 128 -18.90 -1.02 7.44
N VAL A 129 -19.25 -0.04 6.60
CA VAL A 129 -19.66 -0.29 5.21
C VAL A 129 -18.53 -0.92 4.40
N GLY A 130 -17.28 -0.46 4.58
CA GLY A 130 -16.11 -1.04 3.94
C GLY A 130 -15.89 -2.51 4.31
N GLY A 131 -16.05 -2.83 5.60
CA GLY A 131 -16.00 -4.19 6.12
C GLY A 131 -17.10 -5.09 5.55
N VAL A 132 -18.32 -4.57 5.41
CA VAL A 132 -19.41 -5.30 4.73
C VAL A 132 -19.07 -5.56 3.26
N GLY A 133 -18.47 -4.60 2.56
CA GLY A 133 -18.02 -4.78 1.18
C GLY A 133 -17.01 -5.92 1.04
N VAL A 134 -16.03 -6.00 1.95
CA VAL A 134 -15.09 -7.13 2.01
C VAL A 134 -15.82 -8.44 2.31
N ALA A 135 -16.71 -8.46 3.30
CA ALA A 135 -17.46 -9.66 3.66
C ALA A 135 -18.28 -10.19 2.46
N LEU A 136 -18.96 -9.31 1.73
CA LEU A 136 -19.71 -9.67 0.52
C LEU A 136 -18.79 -10.24 -0.58
N ALA A 137 -17.63 -9.63 -0.80
CA ALA A 137 -16.68 -10.11 -1.80
C ALA A 137 -16.12 -11.50 -1.47
N VAL A 138 -15.94 -11.81 -0.19
CA VAL A 138 -15.45 -13.11 0.29
C VAL A 138 -16.57 -14.16 0.32
N LEU A 139 -17.79 -13.78 0.69
CA LEU A 139 -18.95 -14.68 0.83
C LEU A 139 -19.38 -15.37 -0.48
N ASP A 140 -18.90 -14.88 -1.62
CA ASP A 140 -19.11 -15.46 -2.93
C ASP A 140 -18.28 -16.74 -3.18
N HIS A 141 -17.09 -16.83 -2.57
CA HIS A 141 -16.15 -17.93 -2.78
C HIS A 141 -16.46 -19.16 -1.91
N ARG A 142 -17.75 -19.49 -1.74
CA ARG A 142 -18.24 -20.47 -0.73
C ARG A 142 -17.67 -21.88 -0.84
N SER A 143 -17.03 -22.24 -1.95
CA SER A 143 -16.37 -23.55 -2.15
C SER A 143 -14.87 -23.59 -1.78
N THR A 144 -14.23 -22.45 -1.51
CA THR A 144 -12.77 -22.33 -1.29
C THR A 144 -12.43 -21.28 -0.21
N PHE A 145 -13.26 -21.17 0.83
CA PHE A 145 -13.07 -20.21 1.91
C PHE A 145 -11.89 -20.60 2.82
N SER A 146 -10.72 -19.97 2.65
CA SER A 146 -9.59 -20.11 3.58
C SER A 146 -9.69 -19.09 4.72
N VAL A 147 -10.12 -19.54 5.90
CA VAL A 147 -10.08 -18.73 7.14
C VAL A 147 -8.67 -18.21 7.38
N LEU A 148 -7.66 -19.06 7.14
CA LEU A 148 -6.25 -18.70 7.26
C LEU A 148 -5.89 -17.57 6.30
N GLY A 149 -6.29 -17.64 5.04
CA GLY A 149 -6.08 -16.58 4.06
C GLY A 149 -6.68 -15.24 4.48
N LEU A 150 -7.87 -15.23 5.08
CA LEU A 150 -8.48 -14.01 5.61
C LEU A 150 -7.74 -13.46 6.82
N LEU A 151 -7.34 -14.32 7.77
CA LEU A 151 -6.53 -13.93 8.92
C LEU A 151 -5.19 -13.31 8.47
N LEU A 152 -4.55 -13.91 7.46
CA LEU A 152 -3.34 -13.37 6.85
C LEU A 152 -3.59 -12.01 6.18
N CYS A 153 -4.74 -11.81 5.53
CA CYS A 153 -5.10 -10.49 5.01
C CYS A 153 -5.25 -9.45 6.13
N VAL A 154 -5.81 -9.82 7.27
CA VAL A 154 -5.90 -8.94 8.46
C VAL A 154 -4.51 -8.64 9.02
N VAL A 155 -3.63 -9.64 9.14
CA VAL A 155 -2.23 -9.45 9.58
C VAL A 155 -1.48 -8.53 8.62
N GLY A 156 -1.64 -8.73 7.31
CA GLY A 156 -0.99 -7.90 6.31
C GLY A 156 -1.47 -6.44 6.36
N LEU A 157 -2.78 -6.25 6.54
CA LEU A 157 -3.39 -4.94 6.74
C LEU A 157 -2.90 -4.26 8.03
N ALA A 158 -2.77 -5.01 9.12
CA ALA A 158 -2.23 -4.53 10.37
C ALA A 158 -0.75 -4.13 10.23
N GLY A 159 0.07 -4.94 9.55
CA GLY A 159 1.47 -4.64 9.26
C GLY A 159 1.64 -3.33 8.48
N LEU A 160 0.88 -3.16 7.40
CA LEU A 160 0.84 -1.91 6.63
C LEU A 160 0.46 -0.72 7.51
N SER A 161 -0.60 -0.87 8.30
CA SER A 161 -1.19 0.24 9.06
C SER A 161 -0.33 0.64 10.24
N LEU A 162 0.13 -0.32 11.04
CA LEU A 162 1.07 -0.11 12.14
C LEU A 162 2.39 0.46 11.63
N GLY A 163 2.93 -0.10 10.54
CA GLY A 163 4.15 0.41 9.93
C GLY A 163 4.02 1.85 9.45
N THR A 164 2.89 2.21 8.86
CA THR A 164 2.62 3.59 8.43
C THR A 164 2.50 4.55 9.61
N VAL A 165 1.78 4.17 10.67
CA VAL A 165 1.67 4.98 11.90
C VAL A 165 3.03 5.13 12.59
N TYR A 166 3.79 4.03 12.68
CA TYR A 166 5.13 4.01 13.24
C TYR A 166 6.07 4.93 12.45
N GLN A 167 6.05 4.85 11.12
CA GLN A 167 6.85 5.73 10.25
C GLN A 167 6.47 7.20 10.46
N LYS A 168 5.17 7.53 10.47
CA LYS A 168 4.68 8.89 10.71
C LYS A 168 5.15 9.45 12.06
N HIS A 169 5.21 8.61 13.09
CA HIS A 169 5.59 9.03 14.43
C HIS A 169 7.12 9.16 14.62
N PHE A 170 7.89 8.15 14.19
CA PHE A 170 9.33 8.07 14.49
C PHE A 170 10.24 8.56 13.37
N THR A 171 9.78 8.57 12.11
CA THR A 171 10.58 8.92 10.94
C THR A 171 9.92 9.93 9.98
N PRO A 172 9.19 10.98 10.44
CA PRO A 172 8.42 11.88 9.57
C PRO A 172 9.28 12.68 8.57
N GLY A 173 10.56 12.90 8.88
CA GLY A 173 11.49 13.68 8.04
C GLY A 173 12.44 12.85 7.16
N VAL A 174 12.29 11.51 7.12
CA VAL A 174 13.16 10.67 6.29
C VAL A 174 12.75 10.79 4.83
N ASP A 175 13.73 10.99 3.94
CA ASP A 175 13.47 11.06 2.50
C ASP A 175 12.78 9.77 2.00
N PRO A 176 11.64 9.86 1.30
CA PRO A 176 10.90 8.66 0.86
C PRO A 176 11.72 7.69 0.02
N ARG A 177 12.72 8.17 -0.74
CA ARG A 177 13.56 7.34 -1.62
C ARG A 177 14.48 6.45 -0.80
N THR A 178 15.17 7.02 0.20
CA THR A 178 16.03 6.25 1.10
C THR A 178 15.23 5.43 2.09
N ALA A 179 14.07 5.92 2.57
CA ALA A 179 13.14 5.14 3.38
C ALA A 179 12.71 3.85 2.65
N THR A 180 12.23 3.97 1.40
CA THR A 180 11.79 2.81 0.63
C THR A 180 12.93 1.84 0.34
N ALA A 181 14.11 2.35 0.01
CA ALA A 181 15.31 1.52 -0.17
C ALA A 181 15.65 0.74 1.11
N VAL A 182 15.65 1.39 2.27
CA VAL A 182 15.86 0.74 3.57
C VAL A 182 14.76 -0.29 3.84
N HIS A 183 13.50 0.06 3.60
CA HIS A 183 12.34 -0.81 3.87
C HIS A 183 12.46 -2.16 3.15
N VAL A 184 12.73 -2.15 1.85
CA VAL A 184 12.88 -3.41 1.09
C VAL A 184 14.19 -4.13 1.43
N SER A 185 15.27 -3.40 1.65
CA SER A 185 16.61 -4.01 1.84
C SER A 185 16.73 -4.71 3.19
N VAL A 186 16.19 -4.12 4.26
CA VAL A 186 16.16 -4.78 5.58
C VAL A 186 15.21 -5.96 5.60
N SER A 187 14.20 -5.95 4.72
CA SER A 187 13.18 -6.99 4.64
C SER A 187 13.68 -8.24 3.91
N ALA A 188 14.55 -8.09 2.90
CA ALA A 188 15.04 -9.22 2.12
C ALA A 188 15.65 -10.35 2.98
N PRO A 189 16.56 -10.11 3.94
CA PRO A 189 17.11 -11.17 4.79
C PRO A 189 16.04 -11.95 5.58
N PHE A 190 14.99 -11.28 6.07
CA PHE A 190 13.91 -11.94 6.80
C PHE A 190 13.04 -12.79 5.87
N ALA A 191 12.72 -12.30 4.67
CA ALA A 191 12.04 -13.11 3.67
C ALA A 191 12.88 -14.34 3.27
N GLY A 192 14.19 -14.17 3.13
CA GLY A 192 15.13 -15.27 2.87
C GLY A 192 15.18 -16.28 4.03
N ALA A 193 15.21 -15.80 5.28
CA ALA A 193 15.18 -16.66 6.45
C ALA A 193 13.87 -17.46 6.56
N PHE A 194 12.72 -16.83 6.27
CA PHE A 194 11.44 -17.55 6.22
C PHE A 194 11.36 -18.53 5.05
N ALA A 195 11.97 -18.22 3.89
CA ALA A 195 12.08 -19.16 2.78
C ALA A 195 12.94 -20.39 3.16
N LEU A 196 14.07 -20.16 3.83
CA LEU A 196 14.93 -21.22 4.38
C LEU A 196 14.21 -22.08 5.41
N ALA A 197 13.48 -21.46 6.33
CA ALA A 197 12.67 -22.18 7.32
C ALA A 197 11.56 -23.02 6.68
N GLY A 198 10.99 -22.57 5.55
CA GLY A 198 10.01 -23.32 4.77
C GLY A 198 10.59 -24.50 3.99
N GLY A 199 11.91 -24.54 3.78
CA GLY A 199 12.63 -25.66 3.16
C GLY A 199 12.32 -25.92 1.68
N ASN A 200 11.43 -25.14 1.06
CA ASN A 200 11.03 -25.30 -0.33
C ASN A 200 11.55 -24.14 -1.18
N PHE A 201 12.40 -24.46 -2.15
CA PHE A 201 12.97 -23.51 -3.11
C PHE A 201 12.57 -23.83 -4.55
N HIS A 202 11.58 -24.70 -4.73
CA HIS A 202 11.16 -25.13 -6.05
C HIS A 202 10.49 -23.99 -6.82
N ILE A 203 10.96 -23.77 -8.05
CA ILE A 203 10.36 -22.87 -9.01
C ILE A 203 9.79 -23.72 -10.13
N ALA A 204 8.47 -23.82 -10.22
CA ALA A 204 7.78 -24.72 -11.15
C ALA A 204 7.90 -24.24 -12.60
N ASP A 205 7.83 -22.93 -12.83
CA ASP A 205 7.96 -22.31 -14.13
C ASP A 205 8.92 -21.11 -14.05
N PRO A 206 10.22 -21.31 -14.37
CA PRO A 206 11.22 -20.25 -14.30
C PRO A 206 10.96 -19.06 -15.24
N ALA A 207 10.34 -19.29 -16.40
CA ALA A 207 10.07 -18.22 -17.36
C ALA A 207 8.96 -17.31 -16.84
N ARG A 208 7.86 -17.90 -16.35
CA ARG A 208 6.75 -17.17 -15.73
C ARG A 208 7.17 -16.49 -14.42
N PHE A 209 7.99 -17.14 -13.60
CA PHE A 209 8.58 -16.55 -12.41
C PHE A 209 9.46 -15.34 -12.77
N GLY A 210 10.35 -15.48 -13.77
CA GLY A 210 11.22 -14.41 -14.24
C GLY A 210 10.44 -13.20 -14.78
N GLY A 211 9.41 -13.43 -15.60
CA GLY A 211 8.53 -12.38 -16.11
C GLY A 211 7.79 -11.63 -14.99
N ALA A 212 7.22 -12.37 -14.02
CA ALA A 212 6.60 -11.77 -12.86
C ALA A 212 7.61 -10.97 -12.01
N MET A 213 8.83 -11.48 -11.83
CA MET A 213 9.88 -10.80 -11.09
C MET A 213 10.31 -9.49 -11.74
N VAL A 214 10.54 -9.49 -13.06
CA VAL A 214 10.88 -8.29 -13.82
C VAL A 214 9.78 -7.24 -13.67
N TRP A 215 8.51 -7.64 -13.81
CA TRP A 215 7.38 -6.74 -13.64
C TRP A 215 7.28 -6.19 -12.21
N MET A 216 7.38 -7.07 -11.20
CA MET A 216 7.34 -6.68 -9.79
C MET A 216 8.44 -5.68 -9.43
N VAL A 217 9.66 -5.88 -9.92
CA VAL A 217 10.79 -5.00 -9.61
C VAL A 217 10.68 -3.69 -10.38
N LEU A 218 10.59 -3.74 -11.70
CA LEU A 218 10.67 -2.55 -12.55
C LEU A 218 9.39 -1.71 -12.50
N VAL A 219 8.23 -2.35 -12.61
CA VAL A 219 6.94 -1.64 -12.65
C VAL A 219 6.46 -1.33 -11.25
N ASN A 220 6.35 -2.34 -10.39
CA ASN A 220 5.66 -2.16 -9.11
C ASN A 220 6.56 -1.52 -8.03
N SER A 221 7.81 -1.97 -7.90
CA SER A 221 8.70 -1.46 -6.85
C SER A 221 9.38 -0.15 -7.24
N ILE A 222 9.77 0.03 -8.50
CA ILE A 222 10.50 1.23 -8.96
C ILE A 222 9.55 2.21 -9.64
N GLY A 223 8.91 1.81 -10.74
CA GLY A 223 8.12 2.71 -11.57
C GLY A 223 6.96 3.35 -10.82
N ALA A 224 6.15 2.56 -10.12
CA ALA A 224 5.00 3.05 -9.36
C ALA A 224 5.46 3.97 -8.22
N PHE A 225 6.56 3.62 -7.55
CA PHE A 225 7.14 4.42 -6.49
C PHE A 225 7.65 5.79 -6.99
N LEU A 226 8.42 5.81 -8.08
CA LEU A 226 8.93 7.04 -8.67
C LEU A 226 7.80 7.95 -9.17
N LEU A 227 6.77 7.35 -9.79
CA LEU A 227 5.58 8.08 -10.22
C LEU A 227 4.81 8.66 -9.03
N LEU A 228 4.58 7.86 -7.99
CA LEU A 228 3.93 8.30 -6.76
C LEU A 228 4.69 9.48 -6.13
N ASN A 229 6.01 9.36 -5.96
CA ASN A 229 6.84 10.41 -5.39
C ASN A 229 6.77 11.69 -6.24
N THR A 230 6.83 11.56 -7.57
CA THR A 230 6.70 12.70 -8.49
C THR A 230 5.34 13.38 -8.38
N MET A 231 4.26 12.61 -8.19
CA MET A 231 2.91 13.13 -7.99
C MET A 231 2.78 13.84 -6.64
N LEU A 232 3.31 13.26 -5.55
CA LEU A 232 3.27 13.86 -4.22
C LEU A 232 4.10 15.14 -4.10
N GLN A 233 5.13 15.31 -4.92
CA GLN A 233 5.89 16.55 -4.99
C GLN A 233 5.14 17.69 -5.70
N ARG A 234 4.13 17.37 -6.50
CA ARG A 234 3.41 18.35 -7.34
C ARG A 234 1.97 18.57 -6.91
N TRP A 235 1.35 17.58 -6.27
CA TRP A 235 -0.04 17.56 -5.87
C TRP A 235 -0.17 17.23 -4.39
N ASP A 236 -1.23 17.76 -3.77
CA ASP A 236 -1.53 17.45 -2.38
C ASP A 236 -1.79 15.96 -2.17
N THR A 237 -1.34 15.45 -1.01
CA THR A 237 -1.52 14.03 -0.62
C THR A 237 -2.98 13.60 -0.73
N THR A 238 -3.93 14.45 -0.35
CA THR A 238 -5.36 14.16 -0.45
C THR A 238 -5.82 13.93 -1.90
N ARG A 239 -5.27 14.66 -2.88
CA ARG A 239 -5.59 14.46 -4.30
C ARG A 239 -5.07 13.12 -4.79
N VAL A 240 -3.83 12.80 -4.45
CA VAL A 240 -3.16 11.55 -4.86
C VAL A 240 -3.83 10.33 -4.21
N SER A 241 -4.19 10.40 -2.93
CA SER A 241 -4.84 9.31 -2.19
C SER A 241 -6.18 8.89 -2.80
N ARG A 242 -6.93 9.79 -3.45
CA ARG A 242 -8.22 9.45 -4.09
C ARG A 242 -8.08 8.41 -5.21
N PHE A 243 -6.94 8.38 -5.90
CA PHE A 243 -6.72 7.41 -6.97
C PHE A 243 -6.62 5.98 -6.45
N PHE A 244 -6.18 5.79 -5.20
CA PHE A 244 -6.09 4.48 -4.58
C PHE A 244 -7.45 3.82 -4.38
N PHE A 245 -8.54 4.62 -4.37
CA PHE A 245 -9.89 4.07 -4.30
C PHE A 245 -10.29 3.32 -5.56
N ALA A 246 -9.70 3.63 -6.72
CA ALA A 246 -9.99 2.90 -7.96
C ALA A 246 -9.28 1.53 -8.02
N ILE A 247 -8.26 1.30 -7.19
CA ILE A 247 -7.40 0.12 -7.27
C ILE A 247 -8.18 -1.19 -7.15
N PRO A 248 -9.11 -1.39 -6.19
CA PRO A 248 -9.77 -2.68 -6.08
C PRO A 248 -10.62 -3.05 -7.29
N ALA A 249 -11.34 -2.06 -7.86
CA ALA A 249 -12.14 -2.27 -9.06
C ALA A 249 -11.27 -2.59 -10.28
N VAL A 250 -10.17 -1.84 -10.48
CA VAL A 250 -9.23 -2.10 -11.58
C VAL A 250 -8.51 -3.43 -11.38
N THR A 251 -8.13 -3.77 -10.16
CA THR A 251 -7.52 -5.07 -9.83
C THR A 251 -8.47 -6.21 -10.16
N ALA A 252 -9.75 -6.09 -9.85
CA ALA A 252 -10.75 -7.10 -10.14
C ALA A 252 -10.91 -7.33 -11.66
N VAL A 253 -10.99 -6.25 -12.45
CA VAL A 253 -11.04 -6.33 -13.92
C VAL A 253 -9.76 -6.93 -14.49
N MET A 254 -8.59 -6.52 -13.99
CA MET A 254 -7.31 -7.09 -14.43
C MET A 254 -7.19 -8.57 -14.05
N ALA A 255 -7.66 -8.97 -12.87
CA ALA A 255 -7.62 -10.35 -12.42
C ALA A 255 -8.47 -11.24 -13.33
N TRP A 256 -9.63 -10.75 -13.75
CA TRP A 256 -10.48 -11.44 -14.72
C TRP A 256 -9.83 -11.58 -16.09
N LEU A 257 -9.21 -10.51 -16.60
CA LEU A 257 -8.65 -10.49 -17.95
C LEU A 257 -7.29 -11.20 -18.10
N VAL A 258 -6.47 -11.22 -17.03
CA VAL A 258 -5.05 -11.63 -17.13
C VAL A 258 -4.78 -13.00 -16.50
N ILE A 259 -5.51 -13.34 -15.44
CA ILE A 259 -5.30 -14.59 -14.67
C ILE A 259 -6.59 -15.40 -14.52
N ASP A 260 -7.59 -15.10 -15.35
CA ASP A 260 -8.86 -15.82 -15.45
C ASP A 260 -9.61 -15.98 -14.11
N GLN A 261 -9.45 -15.02 -13.18
CA GLN A 261 -10.22 -15.02 -11.92
C GLN A 261 -11.67 -14.56 -12.20
N PRO A 262 -12.68 -15.42 -12.03
CA PRO A 262 -14.06 -15.08 -12.37
C PRO A 262 -14.60 -13.94 -11.50
N LEU A 263 -15.30 -13.00 -12.16
CA LEU A 263 -16.02 -11.92 -11.48
C LEU A 263 -17.47 -12.31 -11.27
N HIS A 264 -17.76 -12.77 -10.06
CA HIS A 264 -19.13 -13.08 -9.67
C HIS A 264 -19.87 -11.84 -9.17
N ALA A 265 -21.19 -11.93 -9.16
CA ALA A 265 -22.09 -10.83 -8.79
C ALA A 265 -21.84 -10.31 -7.36
N LEU A 266 -21.56 -11.19 -6.40
CA LEU A 266 -21.30 -10.78 -5.01
C LEU A 266 -19.92 -10.10 -4.86
N THR A 267 -18.91 -10.49 -5.64
CA THR A 267 -17.63 -9.77 -5.69
C THR A 267 -17.82 -8.35 -6.23
N ILE A 268 -18.61 -8.20 -7.29
CA ILE A 268 -18.95 -6.89 -7.87
C ILE A 268 -19.72 -6.03 -6.85
N ALA A 269 -20.73 -6.61 -6.18
CA ALA A 269 -21.48 -5.94 -5.14
C ALA A 269 -20.58 -5.53 -3.95
N GLY A 270 -19.70 -6.43 -3.50
CA GLY A 270 -18.75 -6.17 -2.44
C GLY A 270 -17.74 -5.08 -2.77
N LEU A 271 -17.25 -5.04 -4.02
CA LEU A 271 -16.41 -3.94 -4.52
C LEU A 271 -17.17 -2.61 -4.48
N GLY A 272 -18.42 -2.58 -4.94
CA GLY A 272 -19.27 -1.38 -4.91
C GLY A 272 -19.52 -0.88 -3.50
N VAL A 273 -19.91 -1.76 -2.58
CA VAL A 273 -20.14 -1.42 -1.17
C VAL A 273 -18.84 -0.99 -0.49
N GLY A 274 -17.73 -1.69 -0.76
CA GLY A 274 -16.40 -1.36 -0.23
C GLY A 274 -15.93 0.03 -0.65
N LEU A 275 -16.13 0.39 -1.92
CA LEU A 275 -15.85 1.72 -2.46
C LEU A 275 -16.66 2.81 -1.73
N VAL A 276 -17.96 2.59 -1.53
CA VAL A 276 -18.82 3.54 -0.80
C VAL A 276 -18.32 3.72 0.63
N GLY A 277 -18.01 2.62 1.32
CA GLY A 277 -17.46 2.67 2.68
C GLY A 277 -16.16 3.43 2.76
N LEU A 278 -15.25 3.19 1.81
CA LEU A 278 -13.96 3.86 1.75
C LEU A 278 -14.08 5.37 1.45
N VAL A 279 -15.01 5.74 0.56
CA VAL A 279 -15.32 7.16 0.29
C VAL A 279 -15.89 7.83 1.52
N LEU A 280 -16.83 7.22 2.23
CA LEU A 280 -17.39 7.73 3.48
C LEU A 280 -16.30 7.89 4.56
N ALA A 281 -15.45 6.87 4.70
CA ALA A 281 -14.30 6.85 5.60
C ALA A 281 -13.26 7.94 5.31
N SER A 282 -13.17 8.39 4.06
CA SER A 282 -12.23 9.43 3.65
C SER A 282 -12.73 10.85 3.90
N ARG A 283 -14.01 11.05 4.23
CA ARG A 283 -14.57 12.37 4.52
C ARG A 283 -14.08 12.85 5.88
N ARG A 284 -13.28 13.93 5.90
CA ARG A 284 -12.96 14.63 7.15
C ARG A 284 -14.24 15.26 7.72
N PRO A 285 -14.41 15.28 9.05
CA PRO A 285 -15.40 16.16 9.65
C PRO A 285 -15.07 17.61 9.28
N ALA A 286 -16.07 18.38 8.85
CA ALA A 286 -15.94 19.82 8.72
C ALA A 286 -15.52 20.36 10.10
N ALA A 287 -14.42 21.11 10.17
CA ALA A 287 -14.09 21.82 11.39
C ALA A 287 -15.29 22.73 11.73
N PRO A 288 -15.76 22.77 12.99
CA PRO A 288 -16.64 23.85 13.41
C PRO A 288 -15.92 25.16 13.13
N GLU A 289 -16.53 26.06 12.36
CA GLU A 289 -16.07 27.43 12.25
C GLU A 289 -16.14 28.05 13.65
N LEU A 290 -15.01 27.97 14.39
CA LEU A 290 -14.81 28.83 15.54
C LEU A 290 -14.69 30.24 14.96
N GLY A 291 -15.76 31.01 15.11
CA GLY A 291 -15.86 32.40 14.66
C GLY A 291 -14.60 33.16 15.06
N VAL A 292 -13.82 33.54 14.05
CA VAL A 292 -12.65 34.38 14.21
C VAL A 292 -13.16 35.77 14.60
N ALA A 293 -13.07 36.09 15.89
CA ALA A 293 -13.20 37.47 16.36
C ALA A 293 -12.13 38.34 15.66
N PRO A 294 -12.44 39.57 15.23
CA PRO A 294 -11.49 40.42 14.52
C PRO A 294 -10.26 40.70 15.40
N GLN A 295 -9.06 40.39 14.89
CA GLN A 295 -7.81 40.82 15.53
C GLN A 295 -7.66 42.36 15.43
N PRO A 296 -7.25 43.06 16.51
CA PRO A 296 -7.05 44.50 16.46
C PRO A 296 -5.82 44.86 15.61
N ALA A 297 -5.99 45.88 14.76
CA ALA A 297 -4.96 46.35 13.83
C ALA A 297 -3.68 46.80 14.56
N VAL A 298 -2.56 46.13 14.24
CA VAL A 298 -1.23 46.58 14.64
C VAL A 298 -0.85 47.76 13.74
N ARG A 299 -0.86 48.98 14.30
CA ARG A 299 -0.28 50.17 13.65
C ARG A 299 1.24 50.08 13.76
N GLU A 300 1.90 49.76 12.65
CA GLU A 300 3.35 49.97 12.50
C GLU A 300 3.66 51.48 12.57
N ARG A 301 4.42 51.87 13.59
CA ARG A 301 5.22 53.10 13.56
C ARG A 301 6.62 52.72 13.11
N VAL A 302 6.99 53.08 11.89
CA VAL A 302 8.40 53.14 11.48
C VAL A 302 8.70 54.55 10.95
N ALA A 303 9.78 55.07 11.51
CA ALA A 303 10.37 56.39 11.39
C ALA A 303 10.50 56.94 9.97
N ALA A 304 10.24 58.24 9.84
CA ALA A 304 10.74 59.09 8.77
C ALA A 304 12.20 59.48 9.05
N ALA A 305 13.06 59.20 8.08
CA ALA A 305 14.21 60.02 7.72
C ALA A 305 13.97 60.49 6.28
#